data_AF-D8V7W9-F1
#
_entry.id   AF-D8V7W9-F1
#
_cell.length_a   1.000
_cell.length_b   1.000
_cell.length_c   1.000
_cell.angle_alpha   90.00
_cell.angle_beta   90.00
_cell.angle_gamma   90.00
#
_symmetry.space_group_name_H-M   'P 1'
#
loop_
_entity.id
_entity.type
_entity.pdbx_description
1 polymer ?
#
loop_
_entity_poly.entity_id
_entity_poly.type
_entity_poly.pdbx_seq_one_letter_code
_entity_poly.pdbx_strand_id
1 'polypeptide(L)'
;DNAIKDYQLYPLDRCFDDQTKMKICDLIRDAIGCKDKTKLDELDEWNDMDMRDPYNKHKGVLIPPRRRQLCFSRIVRGPAHLRSLNEFKEEILKGAQSEGKFLGNYYKEHKGNYYNEDKDKEKKEHKDKEKALEAMKNSFYDYEYIIKGSDMLTNIQFKDIKIKLDKLLTKETNNTKKAEDWWETNKKSIWNAMLCGYKKSGNKIIDPSWCTIPTTETPPQFLRWIKEWGTNVCIQKEKYKKNVKSECSNVPNNNLGAQESESSNCISEIRKYQEWSRKRSIQWEAISERYKKYKGMDEFKNVFNNANEPDANTYLREHCSKCPCGFNDMKEISNDTENKQDIFKQIIEKVNIPAE
;
A
#
# COMPACT_ATOMS: atom_id res chain seq x y z
N ASP A 1 1.17 2.47 38.78
CA ASP A 1 0.49 1.45 37.94
C ASP A 1 -0.85 1.83 37.29
N ASN A 2 -1.22 3.10 36.99
CA ASN A 2 -2.48 3.35 36.25
C ASN A 2 -2.63 4.75 35.59
N ALA A 3 -1.61 5.26 34.88
CA ALA A 3 -1.70 6.57 34.21
C ALA A 3 -2.02 6.53 32.71
N ILE A 4 -1.76 5.40 32.02
CA ILE A 4 -2.49 5.06 30.79
C ILE A 4 -3.53 4.04 31.22
N LYS A 5 -4.59 4.49 31.90
CA LYS A 5 -5.83 3.71 31.76
C LYS A 5 -6.09 3.66 30.27
N ASP A 6 -6.47 2.51 29.74
CA ASP A 6 -7.15 2.50 28.46
C ASP A 6 -8.30 3.48 28.62
N TYR A 7 -8.15 4.67 28.05
CA TYR A 7 -9.20 5.65 28.08
C TYR A 7 -10.26 5.05 27.18
N GLN A 8 -11.19 4.33 27.81
CA GLN A 8 -12.34 3.70 27.19
C GLN A 8 -13.28 4.80 26.71
N LEU A 9 -12.81 5.60 25.74
CA LEU A 9 -13.62 6.56 25.00
C LEU A 9 -14.74 5.83 24.28
N TYR A 10 -14.39 4.65 23.76
CA TYR A 10 -15.29 3.71 23.11
C TYR A 10 -14.84 2.29 23.52
N PRO A 11 -15.76 1.35 23.80
CA PRO A 11 -15.41 -0.04 24.09
C PRO A 11 -15.02 -0.79 22.80
N LEU A 12 -13.98 -0.30 22.11
CA LEU A 12 -13.40 -0.89 20.91
C LEU A 12 -12.42 -2.02 21.24
N ASP A 13 -12.42 -2.55 22.47
CA ASP A 13 -11.45 -3.56 22.91
C ASP A 13 -11.85 -4.98 22.47
N ARG A 14 -13.06 -5.17 21.95
CA ARG A 14 -13.56 -6.45 21.44
C ARG A 14 -13.92 -6.30 19.98
N CYS A 15 -13.40 -7.19 19.14
CA CYS A 15 -13.78 -7.20 17.74
C CYS A 15 -15.23 -7.66 17.55
N PHE A 16 -15.81 -7.27 16.42
CA PHE A 16 -17.24 -7.35 16.13
C PHE A 16 -17.70 -8.80 15.96
N ASP A 17 -18.59 -9.24 16.87
CA ASP A 17 -19.63 -10.22 16.59
C ASP A 17 -20.98 -9.49 16.68
N ASP A 18 -21.92 -9.98 15.89
CA ASP A 18 -23.36 -9.68 15.81
C ASP A 18 -23.94 -8.35 16.36
N GLN A 19 -24.56 -7.59 15.46
CA GLN A 19 -25.48 -6.43 15.58
C GLN A 19 -25.35 -5.42 16.76
N THR A 20 -25.23 -5.86 18.01
CA THR A 20 -25.09 -5.02 19.22
C THR A 20 -23.87 -4.09 19.20
N LYS A 21 -22.77 -4.50 18.55
CA LYS A 21 -21.53 -3.70 18.49
C LYS A 21 -21.55 -2.60 17.41
N MET A 22 -22.59 -2.50 16.56
CA MET A 22 -22.74 -1.40 15.60
C MET A 22 -22.85 -0.04 16.28
N LYS A 23 -23.54 0.03 17.43
CA LYS A 23 -23.73 1.29 18.16
C LYS A 23 -22.40 1.96 18.52
N ILE A 24 -21.36 1.19 18.79
CA ILE A 24 -20.03 1.70 19.17
C ILE A 24 -19.37 2.40 17.97
N CYS A 25 -19.47 1.81 16.78
CA CYS A 25 -18.96 2.43 15.56
C CYS A 25 -19.65 3.76 15.26
N ASP A 26 -20.93 3.91 15.59
CA ASP A 26 -21.69 5.14 15.34
C ASP A 26 -21.28 6.30 16.26
N LEU A 27 -20.60 6.02 17.38
CA LEU A 27 -20.09 7.04 18.29
C LEU A 27 -18.86 7.77 17.73
N ILE A 28 -18.11 7.12 16.84
CA ILE A 28 -16.94 7.72 16.18
C ILE A 28 -17.43 8.49 14.95
N ARG A 29 -17.22 9.80 14.96
CA ARG A 29 -17.54 10.66 13.81
C ARG A 29 -16.52 10.46 12.69
N ASP A 30 -16.91 10.79 11.46
CA ASP A 30 -15.96 10.82 10.35
C ASP A 30 -14.97 11.99 10.52
N ALA A 31 -13.73 11.77 10.07
CA ALA A 31 -12.68 12.77 10.08
C ALA A 31 -12.98 13.92 9.10
N ILE A 32 -12.89 15.14 9.59
CA ILE A 32 -13.02 16.34 8.76
C ILE A 32 -11.80 16.47 7.85
N GLY A 33 -12.05 16.62 6.55
CA GLY A 33 -11.05 16.92 5.52
C GLY A 33 -10.46 15.69 4.81
N CYS A 34 -10.84 14.48 5.21
CA CYS A 34 -10.53 13.29 4.43
C CYS A 34 -11.40 13.24 3.17
N LYS A 35 -10.79 12.84 2.05
CA LYS A 35 -11.41 12.78 0.73
C LYS A 35 -11.53 11.33 0.28
N ASP A 36 -12.41 11.09 -0.69
CA ASP A 36 -12.46 9.81 -1.40
C ASP A 36 -11.08 9.47 -1.98
N LYS A 37 -10.75 8.18 -1.94
CA LYS A 37 -9.51 7.68 -2.55
C LYS A 37 -9.66 7.66 -4.06
N THR A 38 -8.57 7.95 -4.75
CA THR A 38 -8.48 7.84 -6.20
C THR A 38 -7.16 7.20 -6.59
N LYS A 39 -7.14 6.46 -7.71
CA LYS A 39 -5.90 6.01 -8.35
C LYS A 39 -4.93 5.23 -7.43
N LEU A 40 -5.44 4.45 -6.47
CA LEU A 40 -4.59 3.71 -5.54
C LEU A 40 -3.80 2.58 -6.23
N ASP A 41 -4.35 2.04 -7.32
CA ASP A 41 -3.75 0.99 -8.14
C ASP A 41 -2.96 1.54 -9.35
N GLU A 42 -2.90 2.87 -9.54
CA GLU A 42 -2.16 3.48 -10.65
C GLU A 42 -0.67 3.55 -10.32
N LEU A 43 0.13 2.69 -10.96
CA LEU A 43 1.58 2.66 -10.77
C LEU A 43 2.27 3.99 -11.16
N ASP A 44 1.67 4.80 -12.05
CA ASP A 44 2.17 6.15 -12.39
C ASP A 44 2.09 7.14 -11.21
N GLU A 45 1.24 6.89 -10.21
CA GLU A 45 1.11 7.74 -9.01
C GLU A 45 2.17 7.44 -7.94
N TRP A 46 2.96 6.37 -8.12
CA TRP A 46 4.08 6.01 -7.25
C TRP A 46 5.31 6.86 -7.61
N ASN A 47 5.65 7.81 -6.75
CA ASN A 47 6.74 8.76 -6.97
C ASN A 47 7.36 9.23 -5.65
N ASP A 48 8.43 10.02 -5.77
CA ASP A 48 9.20 10.57 -4.66
C ASP A 48 8.96 12.06 -4.43
N MET A 49 7.95 12.66 -5.10
CA MET A 49 7.76 14.11 -5.15
C MET A 49 7.68 14.75 -3.76
N ASP A 50 6.96 14.09 -2.84
CA ASP A 50 6.74 14.58 -1.47
C ASP A 50 7.92 14.26 -0.51
N MET A 51 8.98 13.63 -1.02
CA MET A 51 10.21 13.25 -0.30
C MET A 51 11.46 14.01 -0.76
N ARG A 52 11.33 14.93 -1.72
CA ARG A 52 12.47 15.67 -2.28
C ARG A 52 13.07 16.59 -1.23
N ASP A 53 14.19 16.16 -0.68
CA ASP A 53 15.09 17.00 0.13
C ASP A 53 16.32 17.41 -0.70
N PRO A 54 17.01 18.52 -0.37
CA PRO A 54 18.18 19.00 -1.13
C PRO A 54 19.32 17.98 -1.25
N TYR A 55 19.37 16.99 -0.35
CA TYR A 55 20.42 15.98 -0.25
C TYR A 55 20.01 14.63 -0.84
N ASN A 56 18.80 14.52 -1.40
CA ASN A 56 18.24 13.29 -1.95
C ASN A 56 18.36 12.09 -1.00
N LYS A 57 18.23 12.32 0.33
CA LYS A 57 18.46 11.28 1.35
C LYS A 57 17.57 10.07 1.12
N HIS A 58 16.38 10.25 0.54
CA HIS A 58 15.40 9.21 0.25
C HIS A 58 15.29 8.82 -1.23
N LYS A 59 16.27 9.17 -2.08
CA LYS A 59 16.26 8.77 -3.50
C LYS A 59 16.05 7.26 -3.65
N GLY A 60 15.06 6.90 -4.48
CA GLY A 60 14.65 5.52 -4.75
C GLY A 60 13.60 4.94 -3.79
N VAL A 61 13.13 5.73 -2.82
CA VAL A 61 11.88 5.43 -2.09
C VAL A 61 10.71 5.98 -2.90
N LEU A 62 9.83 5.11 -3.38
CA LEU A 62 8.57 5.51 -4.02
C LEU A 62 7.45 5.46 -2.99
N ILE A 63 6.70 6.56 -2.86
CA ILE A 63 5.63 6.68 -1.87
C ILE A 63 4.36 6.05 -2.47
N PRO A 64 3.72 5.09 -1.77
CA PRO A 64 2.44 4.55 -2.22
C PRO A 64 1.38 5.65 -2.36
N PRO A 65 0.56 5.67 -3.43
CA PRO A 65 -0.55 6.59 -3.57
C PRO A 65 -1.51 6.54 -2.37
N ARG A 66 -1.70 5.36 -1.80
CA ARG A 66 -2.45 5.13 -0.55
C ARG A 66 -1.85 5.90 0.63
N ARG A 67 -0.53 5.84 0.85
CA ARG A 67 0.17 6.59 1.91
C ARG A 67 0.04 8.10 1.70
N ARG A 68 0.17 8.58 0.45
CA ARG A 68 0.02 10.01 0.11
C ARG A 68 -1.40 10.52 0.43
N GLN A 69 -2.39 9.64 0.28
CA GLN A 69 -3.80 9.93 0.54
C GLN A 69 -4.26 9.48 1.94
N LEU A 70 -3.36 9.05 2.83
CA LEU A 70 -3.70 8.52 4.15
C LEU A 70 -4.53 9.53 4.95
N CYS A 71 -5.69 9.11 5.43
CA CYS A 71 -6.62 9.97 6.12
C CYS A 71 -6.13 10.27 7.54
N PHE A 72 -6.03 11.54 7.90
CA PHE A 72 -5.98 11.98 9.29
C PHE A 72 -7.06 13.05 9.49
N SER A 73 -7.53 13.16 10.73
CA SER A 73 -8.48 14.20 11.09
C SER A 73 -7.85 15.61 11.03
N ARG A 74 -8.52 16.61 11.59
CA ARG A 74 -7.98 17.96 11.74
C ARG A 74 -6.63 18.03 12.46
N ILE A 75 -6.19 16.96 13.13
CA ILE A 75 -4.90 16.89 13.84
C ILE A 75 -3.70 17.20 12.94
N VAL A 76 -3.79 16.97 11.62
CA VAL A 76 -2.72 17.30 10.64
C VAL A 76 -2.89 18.68 9.97
N ARG A 77 -4.04 19.35 10.12
CA ARG A 77 -4.41 20.55 9.33
C ARG A 77 -4.24 21.89 10.06
N GLY A 78 -3.62 21.91 11.24
CA GLY A 78 -3.35 23.15 11.98
C GLY A 78 -2.92 22.91 13.43
N PRO A 79 -2.82 23.98 14.24
CA PRO A 79 -2.67 23.88 15.68
C PRO A 79 -3.99 23.35 16.26
N ALA A 80 -4.22 22.05 16.14
CA ALA A 80 -5.19 21.39 16.99
C ALA A 80 -4.71 21.64 18.42
N HIS A 81 -5.37 22.57 19.12
CA HIS A 81 -5.16 22.80 20.56
C HIS A 81 -5.71 21.60 21.33
N LEU A 82 -5.08 20.43 21.14
CA LEU A 82 -5.41 19.22 21.87
C LEU A 82 -5.10 19.48 23.34
N ARG A 83 -6.12 19.35 24.18
CA ARG A 83 -6.00 19.64 25.61
C ARG A 83 -5.63 18.40 26.41
N SER A 84 -5.90 17.22 25.84
CA SER A 84 -5.67 15.93 26.48
C SER A 84 -5.28 14.78 25.53
N LEU A 85 -4.72 13.70 26.08
CA LEU A 85 -4.50 12.41 25.41
C LEU A 85 -5.80 11.79 24.89
N ASN A 86 -6.93 12.07 25.55
CA ASN A 86 -8.26 11.67 25.11
C ASN A 86 -8.67 12.30 23.79
N GLU A 87 -8.51 13.62 23.68
CA GLU A 87 -8.77 14.35 22.44
C GLU A 87 -7.84 13.87 21.32
N PHE A 88 -6.57 13.60 21.64
CA PHE A 88 -5.63 13.00 20.68
C PHE A 88 -6.12 11.64 20.18
N LYS A 89 -6.50 10.73 21.10
CA LYS A 89 -7.04 9.41 20.75
C LYS A 89 -8.28 9.54 19.86
N GLU A 90 -9.22 10.40 20.23
CA GLU A 90 -10.45 10.63 19.47
C GLU A 90 -10.15 11.05 18.02
N GLU A 91 -9.20 11.98 17.83
CA GLU A 91 -8.81 12.45 16.50
C GLU A 91 -8.12 11.36 15.66
N ILE A 92 -7.30 10.51 16.26
CA ILE A 92 -6.71 9.34 15.58
C ILE A 92 -7.79 8.34 15.18
N LEU A 93 -8.76 8.03 16.07
CA LEU A 93 -9.84 7.09 15.78
C LEU A 93 -10.77 7.59 14.66
N LYS A 94 -11.08 8.90 14.62
CA LYS A 94 -11.82 9.51 13.51
C LYS A 94 -11.09 9.31 12.19
N GLY A 95 -9.77 9.57 12.18
CA GLY A 95 -8.91 9.34 11.02
C GLY A 95 -8.96 7.89 10.55
N ALA A 96 -8.70 6.96 11.46
CA ALA A 96 -8.66 5.52 11.18
C ALA A 96 -10.00 5.00 10.65
N GLN A 97 -11.12 5.43 11.25
CA GLN A 97 -12.45 5.09 10.73
C GLN A 97 -12.66 5.61 9.32
N SER A 98 -12.37 6.88 9.06
CA SER A 98 -12.53 7.43 7.72
C SER A 98 -11.59 6.76 6.71
N GLU A 99 -10.37 6.40 7.10
CA GLU A 99 -9.45 5.61 6.27
C GLU A 99 -10.10 4.28 5.85
N GLY A 100 -10.60 3.50 6.81
CA GLY A 100 -11.28 2.24 6.51
C GLY A 100 -12.51 2.41 5.61
N LYS A 101 -13.30 3.46 5.85
CA LYS A 101 -14.48 3.81 5.04
C LYS A 101 -14.12 4.11 3.59
N PHE A 102 -13.14 4.99 3.38
CA PHE A 102 -12.77 5.42 2.03
C PHE A 102 -12.01 4.34 1.26
N LEU A 103 -11.19 3.50 1.93
CA LEU A 103 -10.62 2.30 1.31
C LEU A 103 -11.71 1.30 0.92
N GLY A 104 -12.68 1.06 1.81
CA GLY A 104 -13.83 0.20 1.52
C GLY A 104 -14.66 0.70 0.33
N ASN A 105 -14.93 2.01 0.25
CA ASN A 105 -15.62 2.62 -0.88
C ASN A 105 -14.82 2.43 -2.18
N TYR A 106 -13.51 2.71 -2.15
CA TYR A 106 -12.66 2.66 -3.35
C TYR A 106 -12.65 1.30 -4.03
N TYR A 107 -12.43 0.23 -3.26
CA TYR A 107 -12.37 -1.13 -3.82
C TYR A 107 -13.76 -1.66 -4.18
N LYS A 108 -14.82 -1.25 -3.46
CA LYS A 108 -16.20 -1.61 -3.78
C LYS A 108 -16.74 -0.92 -5.04
N GLU A 109 -16.44 0.36 -5.22
CA GLU A 109 -16.88 1.17 -6.37
C GLU A 109 -16.06 0.88 -7.63
N HIS A 110 -15.08 -0.03 -7.55
CA HIS A 110 -14.16 -0.36 -8.64
C HIS A 110 -13.48 0.87 -9.24
N LYS A 111 -13.12 1.86 -8.39
CA LYS A 111 -12.35 3.05 -8.80
C LYS A 111 -10.89 2.73 -9.20
N GLY A 112 -10.55 1.44 -9.31
CA GLY A 112 -9.29 0.96 -9.86
C GLY A 112 -9.46 0.48 -11.29
N ASN A 113 -8.54 0.88 -12.17
CA ASN A 113 -8.65 0.66 -13.62
C ASN A 113 -8.26 -0.77 -14.05
N TYR A 114 -7.66 -1.56 -13.17
CA TYR A 114 -6.95 -2.77 -13.60
C TYR A 114 -7.65 -4.11 -13.40
N TYR A 115 -8.78 -4.19 -12.66
CA TYR A 115 -9.26 -5.47 -12.11
C TYR A 115 -10.69 -5.90 -12.51
N ASN A 116 -11.29 -5.29 -13.52
CA ASN A 116 -12.67 -5.59 -13.93
C ASN A 116 -12.79 -6.79 -14.88
N GLU A 117 -12.15 -7.93 -14.58
CA GLU A 117 -12.16 -9.10 -15.49
C GLU A 117 -12.92 -10.34 -14.97
N ASP A 118 -13.18 -10.46 -13.66
CA ASP A 118 -13.97 -11.57 -13.15
C ASP A 118 -15.47 -11.34 -13.39
N LYS A 119 -16.07 -12.20 -14.22
CA LYS A 119 -17.52 -12.22 -14.48
C LYS A 119 -18.31 -12.81 -13.31
N ASP A 120 -17.65 -13.53 -12.42
CA ASP A 120 -18.22 -14.13 -11.22
C ASP A 120 -18.28 -13.08 -10.10
N LYS A 121 -19.51 -12.71 -9.70
CA LYS A 121 -19.77 -11.67 -8.70
C LYS A 121 -19.19 -12.03 -7.32
N GLU A 122 -19.24 -13.29 -6.92
CA GLU A 122 -18.78 -13.72 -5.59
C GLU A 122 -17.25 -13.68 -5.52
N LYS A 123 -16.57 -14.20 -6.55
CA LYS A 123 -15.11 -14.11 -6.65
C LYS A 123 -14.62 -12.67 -6.72
N LYS A 124 -15.36 -11.81 -7.42
CA LYS A 124 -15.07 -10.38 -7.50
C LYS A 124 -15.17 -9.71 -6.13
N GLU A 125 -16.28 -9.94 -5.42
CA GLU A 125 -16.49 -9.40 -4.07
C GLU A 125 -15.42 -9.87 -3.09
N HIS A 126 -15.01 -11.15 -3.17
CA HIS A 126 -13.91 -11.68 -2.37
C HIS A 126 -12.59 -10.95 -2.65
N LYS A 127 -12.23 -10.76 -3.93
CA LYS A 127 -10.99 -10.04 -4.31
C LYS A 127 -11.00 -8.58 -3.85
N ASP A 128 -12.14 -7.90 -3.91
CA ASP A 128 -12.26 -6.50 -3.47
C ASP A 128 -12.16 -6.39 -1.94
N LYS A 129 -12.75 -7.34 -1.20
CA LYS A 129 -12.56 -7.48 0.25
C LYS A 129 -11.09 -7.68 0.60
N GLU A 130 -10.41 -8.59 -0.10
CA GLU A 130 -9.00 -8.88 0.15
C GLU A 130 -8.10 -7.66 -0.10
N LYS A 131 -8.33 -6.91 -1.18
CA LYS A 131 -7.57 -5.68 -1.45
C LYS A 131 -7.82 -4.59 -0.42
N ALA A 132 -9.08 -4.40 -0.03
CA ALA A 132 -9.42 -3.43 1.00
C ALA A 132 -8.73 -3.78 2.33
N LEU A 133 -8.73 -5.06 2.71
CA LEU A 133 -8.01 -5.55 3.88
C LEU A 133 -6.51 -5.24 3.79
N GLU A 134 -5.87 -5.57 2.66
CA GLU A 134 -4.43 -5.36 2.49
C GLU A 134 -4.06 -3.87 2.54
N ALA A 135 -4.86 -3.01 1.89
CA ALA A 135 -4.70 -1.57 1.96
C ALA A 135 -4.91 -1.03 3.38
N MET A 136 -5.91 -1.55 4.11
CA MET A 136 -6.13 -1.19 5.51
C MET A 136 -4.96 -1.62 6.40
N LYS A 137 -4.39 -2.81 6.21
CA LYS A 137 -3.18 -3.26 6.92
C LYS A 137 -2.01 -2.31 6.65
N ASN A 138 -1.76 -1.96 5.39
CA ASN A 138 -0.69 -1.03 5.03
C ASN A 138 -0.91 0.36 5.63
N SER A 139 -2.15 0.88 5.61
CA SER A 139 -2.49 2.15 6.28
C SER A 139 -2.33 2.07 7.80
N PHE A 140 -2.72 0.96 8.44
CA PHE A 140 -2.53 0.74 9.87
C PHE A 140 -1.06 0.80 10.28
N TYR A 141 -0.18 0.16 9.51
CA TYR A 141 1.26 0.26 9.76
C TYR A 141 1.80 1.67 9.48
N ASP A 142 1.25 2.42 8.53
CA ASP A 142 1.66 3.80 8.34
C ASP A 142 1.22 4.71 9.52
N TYR A 143 0.04 4.47 10.12
CA TYR A 143 -0.33 5.15 11.37
C TYR A 143 0.70 4.90 12.47
N GLU A 144 1.13 3.65 12.65
CA GLU A 144 2.16 3.30 13.63
C GLU A 144 3.41 4.15 13.46
N TYR A 145 3.94 4.18 12.24
CA TYR A 145 5.18 4.91 11.92
C TYR A 145 5.00 6.42 12.09
N ILE A 146 3.83 6.98 11.75
CA ILE A 146 3.54 8.41 11.94
C ILE A 146 3.43 8.75 13.43
N ILE A 147 2.74 7.92 14.22
CA ILE A 147 2.51 8.13 15.65
C ILE A 147 3.83 8.00 16.43
N LYS A 148 4.65 6.98 16.10
CA LYS A 148 6.01 6.80 16.64
C LYS A 148 7.04 7.78 16.05
N GLY A 149 6.65 8.55 15.02
CA GLY A 149 7.48 9.53 14.31
C GLY A 149 8.69 8.94 13.59
N SER A 150 8.60 7.69 13.16
CA SER A 150 9.58 6.98 12.34
C SER A 150 9.15 6.84 10.87
N ASP A 151 8.05 7.45 10.48
CA ASP A 151 7.56 7.48 9.09
C ASP A 151 8.58 8.17 8.17
N MET A 152 8.88 7.53 7.03
CA MET A 152 9.84 8.05 6.07
C MET A 152 9.31 9.30 5.34
N LEU A 153 8.00 9.47 5.21
CA LEU A 153 7.40 10.66 4.59
C LEU A 153 7.33 11.80 5.62
N THR A 154 8.46 12.46 5.79
CA THR A 154 8.65 13.47 6.84
C THR A 154 8.11 14.85 6.41
N ASN A 155 6.86 14.95 5.96
CA ASN A 155 6.23 16.25 5.70
C ASN A 155 5.91 16.97 7.03
N ILE A 156 5.81 18.31 7.01
CA ILE A 156 5.60 19.12 8.23
C ILE A 156 4.31 18.69 8.97
N GLN A 157 3.26 18.35 8.22
CA GLN A 157 1.95 17.98 8.78
C GLN A 157 2.00 16.70 9.62
N PHE A 158 2.70 15.65 9.17
CA PHE A 158 2.83 14.39 9.89
C PHE A 158 3.93 14.42 10.95
N LYS A 159 5.02 15.18 10.74
CA LYS A 159 6.07 15.41 11.75
C LYS A 159 5.49 15.94 13.07
N ASP A 160 4.47 16.79 12.97
CA ASP A 160 3.83 17.38 14.13
C ASP A 160 3.06 16.38 14.99
N ILE A 161 2.69 15.20 14.47
CA ILE A 161 1.86 14.22 15.21
C ILE A 161 2.61 13.70 16.44
N LYS A 162 3.85 13.23 16.28
CA LYS A 162 4.67 12.80 17.41
C LYS A 162 4.92 13.95 18.38
N ILE A 163 5.24 15.14 17.87
CA ILE A 163 5.48 16.32 18.72
C ILE A 163 4.26 16.67 19.56
N LYS A 164 3.06 16.61 18.96
CA LYS A 164 1.77 16.84 19.65
C LYS A 164 1.55 15.77 20.73
N LEU A 165 1.81 14.51 20.42
CA LEU A 165 1.68 13.41 21.37
C LEU A 165 2.67 13.55 22.54
N ASP A 166 3.96 13.80 22.27
CA ASP A 166 5.01 13.95 23.27
C ASP A 166 4.70 15.09 24.26
N LYS A 167 4.17 16.22 23.77
CA LYS A 167 3.72 17.34 24.63
C LYS A 167 2.59 16.93 25.58
N LEU A 168 1.62 16.15 25.10
CA LEU A 168 0.52 15.67 25.92
C LEU A 168 0.99 14.62 26.94
N LEU A 169 1.87 13.70 26.52
CA LEU A 169 2.49 12.71 27.41
C LEU A 169 3.30 13.39 28.50
N THR A 170 4.07 14.44 28.18
CA THR A 170 4.80 15.24 29.17
C THR A 170 3.84 15.82 30.22
N LYS A 171 2.74 16.41 29.76
CA LYS A 171 1.76 17.09 30.61
C LYS A 171 0.97 16.15 31.51
N GLU A 172 0.57 14.97 31.02
CA GLU A 172 -0.36 14.07 31.73
C GLU A 172 0.33 12.89 32.43
N THR A 173 1.53 12.51 31.99
CA THR A 173 2.24 11.33 32.52
C THR A 173 3.58 11.67 33.15
N ASN A 174 3.97 12.96 33.20
CA ASN A 174 5.30 13.40 33.64
C ASN A 174 6.45 12.65 32.91
N ASN A 175 6.32 12.42 31.60
CA ASN A 175 7.29 11.71 30.75
C ASN A 175 7.59 10.26 31.15
N THR A 176 6.76 9.63 31.98
CA THR A 176 6.90 8.20 32.30
C THR A 176 6.51 7.29 31.13
N LYS A 177 5.91 7.85 30.07
CA LYS A 177 5.41 7.13 28.90
C LYS A 177 5.87 7.79 27.61
N LYS A 178 6.12 6.97 26.59
CA LYS A 178 6.54 7.38 25.25
C LYS A 178 5.47 7.11 24.21
N ALA A 179 5.66 7.64 23.00
CA ALA A 179 4.76 7.40 21.87
C ALA A 179 4.57 5.91 21.56
N GLU A 180 5.61 5.10 21.78
CA GLU A 180 5.56 3.64 21.62
C GLU A 180 4.59 3.00 22.62
N ASP A 181 4.66 3.38 23.90
CA ASP A 181 3.74 2.89 24.94
C ASP A 181 2.28 3.27 24.61
N TRP A 182 2.09 4.49 24.09
CA TRP A 182 0.78 4.97 23.67
C TRP A 182 0.25 4.16 22.49
N TRP A 183 1.08 3.88 21.48
CA TRP A 183 0.69 3.03 20.35
C TRP A 183 0.32 1.62 20.82
N GLU A 184 1.17 0.97 21.62
CA GLU A 184 0.91 -0.39 22.11
C GLU A 184 -0.41 -0.49 22.87
N THR A 185 -0.75 0.54 23.64
CA THR A 185 -2.02 0.61 24.37
C THR A 185 -3.23 0.80 23.44
N ASN A 186 -3.08 1.57 22.35
CA ASN A 186 -4.21 2.04 21.54
C ASN A 186 -4.36 1.34 20.17
N LYS A 187 -3.35 0.59 19.70
CA LYS A 187 -3.32 -0.02 18.36
C LYS A 187 -4.54 -0.89 18.06
N LYS A 188 -5.08 -1.58 19.07
CA LYS A 188 -6.31 -2.38 18.95
C LYS A 188 -7.54 -1.52 18.64
N SER A 189 -7.71 -0.43 19.38
CA SER A 189 -8.80 0.53 19.15
C SER A 189 -8.70 1.17 17.76
N ILE A 190 -7.47 1.48 17.31
CA ILE A 190 -7.22 2.06 15.98
C ILE A 190 -7.63 1.07 14.88
N TRP A 191 -7.18 -0.19 14.97
CA TRP A 191 -7.57 -1.23 14.01
C TRP A 191 -9.09 -1.44 13.96
N ASN A 192 -9.74 -1.53 15.12
CA ASN A 192 -11.18 -1.69 15.19
C ASN A 192 -11.96 -0.48 14.68
N ALA A 193 -11.41 0.74 14.80
CA ALA A 193 -11.97 1.93 14.15
C ALA A 193 -11.88 1.82 12.62
N MET A 194 -10.77 1.33 12.07
CA MET A 194 -10.66 1.07 10.62
C MET A 194 -11.72 0.05 10.16
N LEU A 195 -11.93 -1.03 10.93
CA LEU A 195 -12.98 -2.02 10.66
C LEU A 195 -14.40 -1.40 10.72
N CYS A 196 -14.68 -0.53 11.70
CA CYS A 196 -15.92 0.25 11.75
C CYS A 196 -16.12 1.06 10.45
N GLY A 197 -15.07 1.71 9.99
CA GLY A 197 -15.05 2.48 8.74
C GLY A 197 -15.39 1.62 7.54
N TYR A 198 -14.69 0.50 7.38
CA TYR A 198 -14.91 -0.45 6.31
C TYR A 198 -16.35 -0.96 6.29
N LYS A 199 -16.94 -1.25 7.46
CA LYS A 199 -18.36 -1.63 7.54
C LYS A 199 -19.28 -0.52 7.04
N LYS A 200 -18.99 0.75 7.39
CA LYS A 200 -19.73 1.93 6.95
C LYS A 200 -19.62 2.21 5.45
N SER A 201 -18.68 1.60 4.72
CA SER A 201 -18.63 1.64 3.24
C SER A 201 -19.71 0.75 2.57
N GLY A 202 -20.61 0.18 3.38
CA GLY A 202 -21.65 -0.74 2.95
C GLY A 202 -21.19 -2.19 2.82
N ASN A 203 -20.01 -2.54 3.36
CA ASN A 203 -19.54 -3.92 3.52
C ASN A 203 -20.02 -4.44 4.88
N LYS A 204 -21.27 -4.91 4.96
CA LYS A 204 -21.96 -5.17 6.24
C LYS A 204 -21.37 -6.33 7.07
N ILE A 205 -20.70 -7.26 6.41
CA ILE A 205 -20.12 -8.47 7.02
C ILE A 205 -18.59 -8.32 7.01
N ILE A 206 -18.00 -8.34 8.20
CA ILE A 206 -16.56 -8.42 8.41
C ILE A 206 -16.28 -9.87 8.80
N ASP A 207 -15.31 -10.48 8.11
CA ASP A 207 -14.83 -11.80 8.49
C ASP A 207 -14.18 -11.74 9.88
N PRO A 208 -14.55 -12.63 10.83
CA PRO A 208 -13.95 -12.66 12.17
C PRO A 208 -12.43 -12.75 12.17
N SER A 209 -11.80 -13.30 11.13
CA SER A 209 -10.33 -13.32 11.00
C SER A 209 -9.72 -11.92 10.94
N TRP A 210 -10.45 -10.90 10.48
CA TRP A 210 -10.00 -9.51 10.43
C TRP A 210 -9.91 -8.88 11.81
N CYS A 211 -10.45 -9.53 12.84
CA CYS A 211 -10.33 -9.10 14.24
C CYS A 211 -8.93 -9.24 14.82
N THR A 212 -8.11 -10.08 14.18
CA THR A 212 -6.71 -10.21 14.55
C THR A 212 -5.99 -8.97 14.09
N ILE A 213 -5.38 -8.24 15.04
CA ILE A 213 -4.58 -7.05 14.72
C ILE A 213 -3.45 -7.49 13.80
N PRO A 214 -3.17 -6.74 12.72
CA PRO A 214 -2.00 -7.01 11.88
C PRO A 214 -0.74 -7.05 12.76
N THR A 215 0.05 -8.12 12.63
CA THR A 215 1.17 -8.43 13.52
C THR A 215 2.24 -7.33 13.51
N THR A 216 2.82 -7.05 14.67
CA THR A 216 3.87 -6.01 14.85
C THR A 216 5.28 -6.46 14.50
N GLU A 217 5.51 -7.72 14.09
CA GLU A 217 6.75 -8.13 13.41
C GLU A 217 6.74 -7.56 12.00
N THR A 218 6.81 -6.24 11.95
CA THR A 218 6.54 -5.48 10.75
C THR A 218 7.88 -5.22 10.07
N PRO A 219 8.13 -5.74 8.86
CA PRO A 219 9.33 -5.36 8.12
C PRO A 219 9.37 -3.84 7.99
N PRO A 220 10.55 -3.20 7.94
CA PRO A 220 10.65 -1.75 7.82
C PRO A 220 9.74 -1.15 6.77
N GLN A 221 9.28 0.09 6.99
CA GLN A 221 8.28 0.72 6.13
C GLN A 221 8.62 0.68 4.64
N PHE A 222 9.89 0.86 4.29
CA PHE A 222 10.35 0.73 2.91
C PHE A 222 10.06 -0.64 2.31
N LEU A 223 10.34 -1.71 3.04
CA LEU A 223 10.08 -3.07 2.59
C LEU A 223 8.58 -3.36 2.46
N ARG A 224 7.72 -2.74 3.29
CA ARG A 224 6.26 -2.82 3.10
C ARG A 224 5.82 -2.10 1.83
N TRP A 225 6.32 -0.90 1.58
CA TRP A 225 5.98 -0.16 0.38
C TRP A 225 6.47 -0.87 -0.89
N ILE A 226 7.63 -1.52 -0.85
CA ILE A 226 8.10 -2.36 -1.97
C ILE A 226 7.17 -3.56 -2.19
N LYS A 227 6.70 -4.23 -1.13
CA LYS A 227 5.71 -5.31 -1.26
C LYS A 227 4.38 -4.83 -1.84
N GLU A 228 3.91 -3.67 -1.40
CA GLU A 228 2.69 -3.04 -1.92
C GLU A 228 2.86 -2.65 -3.41
N TRP A 229 4.03 -2.11 -3.79
CA TRP A 229 4.36 -1.82 -5.18
C TRP A 229 4.46 -3.11 -6.02
N GLY A 230 5.20 -4.10 -5.53
CA GLY A 230 5.43 -5.37 -6.21
C GLY A 230 4.15 -6.14 -6.48
N THR A 231 3.22 -6.14 -5.51
CA THR A 231 1.90 -6.74 -5.68
C THR A 231 1.14 -6.07 -6.84
N ASN A 232 1.12 -4.74 -6.89
CA ASN A 232 0.46 -4.00 -7.96
C ASN A 232 1.14 -4.24 -9.32
N VAL A 233 2.47 -4.25 -9.37
CA VAL A 233 3.24 -4.53 -10.59
C VAL A 233 2.94 -5.92 -11.12
N CYS A 234 2.99 -6.96 -10.29
CA CYS A 234 2.74 -8.33 -10.77
C CYS A 234 1.32 -8.48 -11.32
N ILE A 235 0.33 -7.86 -10.68
CA ILE A 235 -1.04 -7.95 -11.19
C ILE A 235 -1.19 -7.20 -12.52
N GLN A 236 -0.65 -5.99 -12.64
CA GLN A 236 -0.68 -5.27 -13.92
C GLN A 236 0.10 -6.04 -15.01
N LYS A 237 1.26 -6.60 -14.67
CA LYS A 237 2.10 -7.37 -15.58
C LYS A 237 1.36 -8.58 -16.15
N GLU A 238 0.70 -9.37 -15.29
CA GLU A 238 -0.07 -10.53 -15.73
C GLU A 238 -1.23 -10.15 -16.65
N LYS A 239 -1.86 -8.99 -16.42
CA LYS A 239 -2.86 -8.45 -17.35
C LYS A 239 -2.27 -8.13 -18.73
N TYR A 240 -1.15 -7.41 -18.78
CA TYR A 240 -0.49 -7.13 -20.05
C TYR A 240 -0.07 -8.42 -20.78
N LYS A 241 0.49 -9.40 -20.04
CA LYS A 241 0.83 -10.72 -20.60
C LYS A 241 -0.40 -11.41 -21.17
N LYS A 242 -1.54 -11.38 -20.46
CA LYS A 242 -2.81 -11.97 -20.93
C LYS A 242 -3.34 -11.28 -22.19
N ASN A 243 -3.30 -9.95 -22.26
CA ASN A 243 -3.74 -9.22 -23.45
C ASN A 243 -2.87 -9.55 -24.67
N VAL A 244 -1.54 -9.54 -24.51
CA VAL A 244 -0.62 -9.92 -25.59
C VAL A 244 -0.88 -11.36 -26.04
N LYS A 245 -1.04 -12.31 -25.12
CA LYS A 245 -1.40 -13.70 -25.47
C LYS A 245 -2.69 -13.76 -26.29
N SER A 246 -3.73 -13.08 -25.84
CA SER A 246 -5.04 -13.08 -26.50
C SER A 246 -4.96 -12.53 -27.92
N GLU A 247 -4.39 -11.34 -28.09
CA GLU A 247 -4.38 -10.64 -29.39
C GLU A 247 -3.31 -11.21 -30.36
N CYS A 248 -2.27 -11.87 -29.84
CA CYS A 248 -1.21 -12.47 -30.67
C CYS A 248 -1.39 -13.98 -30.94
N SER A 249 -2.45 -14.63 -30.44
CA SER A 249 -2.63 -16.10 -30.54
C SER A 249 -2.63 -16.64 -31.97
N ASN A 250 -3.12 -15.85 -32.94
CA ASN A 250 -3.24 -16.25 -34.35
C ASN A 250 -2.11 -15.71 -35.23
N VAL A 251 -1.19 -14.91 -34.69
CA VAL A 251 -0.10 -14.30 -35.45
C VAL A 251 1.07 -15.28 -35.49
N PRO A 252 1.44 -15.84 -36.66
CA PRO A 252 2.61 -16.70 -36.74
C PRO A 252 3.86 -15.89 -36.40
N ASN A 253 4.75 -16.43 -35.55
CA ASN A 253 6.00 -15.77 -35.11
C ASN A 253 6.86 -15.23 -36.27
N ASN A 254 6.66 -15.70 -37.50
CA ASN A 254 7.44 -15.32 -38.68
C ASN A 254 6.75 -14.29 -39.59
N ASN A 255 5.49 -13.89 -39.31
CA ASN A 255 4.63 -13.13 -40.23
C ASN A 255 4.00 -11.89 -39.59
N LEU A 256 4.77 -11.10 -38.82
CA LEU A 256 4.33 -9.79 -38.30
C LEU A 256 3.98 -8.74 -39.38
N GLY A 257 3.96 -9.11 -40.68
CA GLY A 257 3.62 -8.24 -41.81
C GLY A 257 2.60 -8.78 -42.81
N ALA A 258 1.99 -9.96 -42.62
CA ALA A 258 1.18 -10.61 -43.66
C ALA A 258 -0.36 -10.57 -43.46
N GLN A 259 -0.86 -10.28 -42.26
CA GLN A 259 -2.29 -10.09 -41.98
C GLN A 259 -2.52 -8.72 -41.34
N GLU A 260 -3.04 -7.75 -42.10
CA GLU A 260 -3.06 -6.33 -41.73
C GLU A 260 -3.83 -6.01 -40.44
N SER A 261 -4.93 -6.70 -40.13
CA SER A 261 -5.76 -6.41 -38.95
C SER A 261 -5.31 -7.14 -37.68
N GLU A 262 -5.09 -8.46 -37.74
CA GLU A 262 -4.67 -9.27 -36.58
C GLU A 262 -3.24 -8.94 -36.13
N SER A 263 -2.33 -8.69 -37.09
CA SER A 263 -0.99 -8.19 -36.77
C SER A 263 -1.04 -6.81 -36.11
N SER A 264 -1.97 -5.93 -36.53
CA SER A 264 -2.10 -4.59 -35.97
C SER A 264 -2.52 -4.59 -34.49
N ASN A 265 -3.51 -5.43 -34.11
CA ASN A 265 -3.94 -5.57 -32.72
C ASN A 265 -2.83 -6.15 -31.83
N CYS A 266 -2.18 -7.24 -32.29
CA CYS A 266 -1.05 -7.83 -31.58
C CYS A 266 0.09 -6.82 -31.36
N ILE A 267 0.50 -6.11 -32.42
CA ILE A 267 1.54 -5.07 -32.34
C ILE A 267 1.13 -3.95 -31.36
N SER A 268 -0.15 -3.56 -31.35
CA SER A 268 -0.67 -2.55 -30.43
C SER A 268 -0.53 -2.98 -28.96
N GLU A 269 -0.93 -4.21 -28.61
CA GLU A 269 -0.79 -4.71 -27.24
C GLU A 269 0.68 -4.90 -26.83
N ILE A 270 1.54 -5.35 -27.75
CA ILE A 270 2.98 -5.42 -27.51
C ILE A 270 3.54 -4.04 -27.16
N ARG A 271 3.22 -3.00 -27.95
CA ARG A 271 3.68 -1.62 -27.68
C ARG A 271 3.20 -1.10 -26.33
N LYS A 272 1.93 -1.35 -25.98
CA LYS A 272 1.41 -0.99 -24.66
C LYS A 272 2.18 -1.68 -23.53
N TYR A 273 2.53 -2.96 -23.71
CA TYR A 273 3.32 -3.69 -22.73
C TYR A 273 4.76 -3.19 -22.63
N GLN A 274 5.40 -2.83 -23.75
CA GLN A 274 6.71 -2.21 -23.78
C GLN A 274 6.72 -0.86 -23.05
N GLU A 275 5.77 0.04 -23.36
CA GLU A 275 5.65 1.35 -22.72
C GLU A 275 5.42 1.22 -21.20
N TRP A 276 4.53 0.31 -20.81
CA TRP A 276 4.30 0.01 -19.40
C TRP A 276 5.59 -0.51 -18.72
N SER A 277 6.27 -1.47 -19.34
CA SER A 277 7.51 -2.07 -18.83
C SER A 277 8.63 -1.05 -18.71
N ARG A 278 8.76 -0.12 -19.67
CA ARG A 278 9.71 0.98 -19.64
C ARG A 278 9.50 1.91 -18.45
N LYS A 279 8.25 2.29 -18.17
CA LYS A 279 7.96 3.13 -17.01
C LYS A 279 8.23 2.37 -15.70
N ARG A 280 7.90 1.08 -15.63
CA ARG A 280 8.12 0.27 -14.42
C ARG A 280 9.59 -0.09 -14.20
N SER A 281 10.38 -0.27 -15.25
CA SER A 281 11.80 -0.56 -15.15
C SER A 281 12.56 0.61 -14.51
N ILE A 282 12.19 1.85 -14.83
CA ILE A 282 12.73 3.06 -14.18
C ILE A 282 12.43 3.07 -12.67
N GLN A 283 11.17 2.78 -12.30
CA GLN A 283 10.79 2.67 -10.88
C GLN A 283 11.53 1.54 -10.17
N TRP A 284 11.66 0.39 -10.84
CA TRP A 284 12.34 -0.78 -10.30
C TRP A 284 13.82 -0.55 -10.07
N GLU A 285 14.49 0.12 -11.00
CA GLU A 285 15.91 0.48 -10.88
C GLU A 285 16.13 1.37 -9.65
N ALA A 286 15.31 2.42 -9.51
CA ALA A 286 15.31 3.31 -8.35
C ALA A 286 15.08 2.55 -7.02
N ILE A 287 14.09 1.67 -6.95
CA ILE A 287 13.81 0.83 -5.79
C ILE A 287 14.99 -0.10 -5.47
N SER A 288 15.54 -0.76 -6.49
CA SER A 288 16.63 -1.73 -6.37
C SER A 288 17.91 -1.08 -5.87
N GLU A 289 18.26 0.10 -6.40
CA GLU A 289 19.38 0.90 -5.89
C GLU A 289 19.19 1.27 -4.42
N ARG A 290 17.97 1.69 -4.04
CA ARG A 290 17.68 2.06 -2.66
C ARG A 290 17.75 0.87 -1.73
N TYR A 291 17.23 -0.27 -2.14
CA TYR A 291 17.31 -1.51 -1.40
C TYR A 291 18.77 -1.90 -1.11
N LYS A 292 19.64 -1.86 -2.13
CA LYS A 292 21.08 -2.12 -1.96
C LYS A 292 21.73 -1.18 -0.95
N LYS A 293 21.35 0.11 -0.96
CA LYS A 293 21.85 1.10 0.01
C LYS A 293 21.38 0.79 1.44
N TYR A 294 20.09 0.51 1.63
CA TYR A 294 19.54 0.17 2.96
C TYR A 294 20.15 -1.11 3.52
N LYS A 295 20.35 -2.13 2.68
CA LYS A 295 21.07 -3.35 3.07
C LYS A 295 22.47 -3.07 3.63
N GLY A 296 23.17 -2.06 3.12
CA GLY A 296 24.50 -1.68 3.58
C GLY A 296 24.54 -0.77 4.82
N MET A 297 23.39 -0.29 5.31
CA MET A 297 23.33 0.63 6.46
C MET A 297 23.25 -0.13 7.78
N ASP A 298 23.97 0.36 8.79
CA ASP A 298 24.01 -0.24 10.14
C ASP A 298 22.62 -0.37 10.77
N GLU A 299 21.77 0.65 10.58
CA GLU A 299 20.39 0.69 11.10
C GLU A 299 19.53 -0.49 10.62
N PHE A 300 19.83 -1.06 9.46
CA PHE A 300 19.07 -2.17 8.88
C PHE A 300 19.80 -3.52 8.91
N LYS A 301 20.98 -3.63 9.54
CA LYS A 301 21.73 -4.89 9.62
C LYS A 301 20.94 -6.04 10.25
N ASN A 302 20.12 -5.74 11.25
CA ASN A 302 19.27 -6.74 11.93
C ASN A 302 18.01 -7.08 11.12
N VAL A 303 17.62 -6.23 10.18
CA VAL A 303 16.51 -6.50 9.27
C VAL A 303 16.99 -7.38 8.13
N PHE A 304 18.13 -7.02 7.53
CA PHE A 304 18.66 -7.66 6.33
C PHE A 304 19.60 -8.85 6.60
N ASN A 305 19.47 -9.52 7.77
CA ASN A 305 20.38 -10.51 8.35
C ASN A 305 21.68 -10.77 7.55
N ASN A 306 22.79 -10.20 8.04
CA ASN A 306 24.15 -10.22 7.48
C ASN A 306 24.45 -11.30 6.41
N ALA A 307 25.02 -10.85 5.29
CA ALA A 307 25.55 -11.58 4.13
C ALA A 307 24.55 -12.34 3.24
N ASN A 308 23.44 -12.88 3.77
CA ASN A 308 22.58 -13.79 3.00
C ASN A 308 21.31 -13.18 2.42
N GLU A 309 20.91 -11.96 2.79
CA GLU A 309 19.68 -11.39 2.23
C GLU A 309 19.88 -10.98 0.77
N PRO A 310 19.16 -11.59 -0.18
CA PRO A 310 19.45 -11.41 -1.60
C PRO A 310 18.96 -10.04 -2.10
N ASP A 311 19.11 -9.75 -3.39
CA ASP A 311 18.66 -8.50 -3.99
C ASP A 311 17.13 -8.28 -3.87
N ALA A 312 16.65 -7.09 -4.21
CA ALA A 312 15.24 -6.72 -4.08
C ALA A 312 14.28 -7.68 -4.81
N ASN A 313 14.68 -8.25 -5.96
CA ASN A 313 13.86 -9.21 -6.71
C ASN A 313 13.65 -10.48 -5.88
N THR A 314 14.74 -11.00 -5.32
CA THR A 314 14.66 -12.21 -4.50
C THR A 314 13.94 -11.96 -3.18
N TYR A 315 14.15 -10.81 -2.53
CA TYR A 315 13.38 -10.45 -1.34
C TYR A 315 11.87 -10.46 -1.60
N LEU A 316 11.43 -9.89 -2.72
CA LEU A 316 10.02 -9.93 -3.11
C LEU A 316 9.54 -11.36 -3.36
N ARG A 317 10.32 -12.19 -4.05
CA ARG A 317 10.00 -13.60 -4.29
C ARG A 317 9.84 -14.40 -3.00
N GLU A 318 10.72 -14.21 -2.03
CA GLU A 318 10.74 -14.98 -0.77
C GLU A 318 9.71 -14.47 0.25
N HIS A 319 9.44 -13.16 0.26
CA HIS A 319 8.66 -12.53 1.32
C HIS A 319 7.33 -11.92 0.87
N CYS A 320 7.01 -11.97 -0.43
CA CYS A 320 5.73 -11.51 -0.97
C CYS A 320 5.05 -12.61 -1.80
N SER A 321 4.22 -13.42 -1.13
CA SER A 321 3.41 -14.45 -1.80
C SER A 321 2.43 -13.89 -2.85
N LYS A 322 2.10 -12.58 -2.75
CA LYS A 322 1.26 -11.85 -3.72
C LYS A 322 2.05 -11.20 -4.86
N CYS A 323 3.37 -11.41 -4.90
CA CYS A 323 4.27 -10.89 -5.93
C CYS A 323 4.91 -12.01 -6.78
N PRO A 324 4.16 -12.97 -7.36
CA PRO A 324 4.74 -14.06 -8.13
C PRO A 324 5.10 -13.56 -9.54
N CYS A 325 6.08 -12.68 -9.68
CA CYS A 325 6.59 -12.25 -10.98
C CYS A 325 8.04 -11.78 -10.89
N GLY A 326 8.81 -12.03 -11.96
CA GLY A 326 10.12 -11.41 -12.11
C GLY A 326 9.99 -9.91 -12.35
N PHE A 327 10.90 -9.11 -11.78
CA PHE A 327 10.92 -7.66 -11.97
C PHE A 327 12.03 -7.19 -12.93
N ASN A 328 13.07 -8.00 -13.10
CA ASN A 328 14.26 -7.64 -13.88
C ASN A 328 14.03 -7.67 -15.40
N ASP A 329 13.12 -8.53 -15.87
CA ASP A 329 12.77 -8.68 -17.28
C ASP A 329 12.05 -7.46 -17.88
N MET A 330 11.50 -6.57 -17.04
CA MET A 330 10.87 -5.32 -17.49
C MET A 330 11.84 -4.44 -18.27
N LYS A 331 13.14 -4.45 -17.92
CA LYS A 331 14.18 -3.73 -18.66
C LYS A 331 14.37 -4.31 -20.05
N GLU A 332 14.42 -5.63 -20.15
CA GLU A 332 14.58 -6.33 -21.42
C GLU A 332 13.37 -6.12 -22.35
N ILE A 333 12.15 -6.17 -21.80
CA ILE A 333 10.91 -5.89 -22.55
C ILE A 333 10.87 -4.42 -23.04
N SER A 334 11.50 -3.50 -22.29
CA SER A 334 11.52 -2.08 -22.64
C SER A 334 12.56 -1.66 -23.69
N ASN A 335 13.43 -2.58 -24.13
CA ASN A 335 14.51 -2.26 -25.06
C ASN A 335 13.96 -2.05 -26.50
N ASP A 336 14.42 -0.98 -27.14
CA ASP A 336 14.07 -0.60 -28.52
C ASP A 336 15.29 -0.67 -29.48
N THR A 337 16.41 -1.25 -29.05
CA THR A 337 17.72 -1.17 -29.73
C THR A 337 17.97 -2.25 -30.79
N GLU A 338 17.11 -3.27 -30.90
CA GLU A 338 17.22 -4.37 -31.87
C GLU A 338 16.22 -4.20 -33.04
N ASN A 339 16.30 -5.10 -34.03
CA ASN A 339 15.28 -5.25 -35.06
C ASN A 339 13.89 -5.42 -34.41
N LYS A 340 12.96 -4.51 -34.71
CA LYS A 340 11.61 -4.47 -34.10
C LYS A 340 10.87 -5.81 -34.17
N GLN A 341 11.06 -6.58 -35.24
CA GLN A 341 10.42 -7.88 -35.39
C GLN A 341 10.96 -8.91 -34.40
N ASP A 342 12.25 -8.87 -34.09
CA ASP A 342 12.88 -9.83 -33.18
C ASP A 342 12.49 -9.54 -31.72
N ILE A 343 12.38 -8.27 -31.35
CA ILE A 343 11.85 -7.85 -30.02
C ILE A 343 10.41 -8.34 -29.84
N PHE A 344 9.56 -8.19 -30.87
CA PHE A 344 8.17 -8.63 -30.78
C PHE A 344 8.07 -10.14 -30.58
N LYS A 345 8.90 -10.93 -31.28
CA LYS A 345 8.99 -12.39 -31.07
C LYS A 345 9.43 -12.72 -29.64
N GLN A 346 10.47 -12.06 -29.14
CA GLN A 346 10.95 -12.25 -27.76
C GLN A 346 9.85 -11.93 -26.73
N ILE A 347 9.06 -10.87 -26.95
CA ILE A 347 7.95 -10.53 -26.05
C ILE A 347 6.87 -11.61 -26.10
N ILE A 348 6.49 -12.10 -27.29
CA ILE A 348 5.51 -13.19 -27.45
C ILE A 348 5.99 -14.47 -26.73
N GLU A 349 7.28 -14.79 -26.81
CA GLU A 349 7.86 -15.92 -26.09
C GLU A 349 7.82 -15.70 -24.57
N LYS A 350 8.22 -14.51 -24.10
CA LYS A 350 8.26 -14.17 -22.67
C LYS A 350 6.90 -14.14 -22.00
N VAL A 351 5.84 -13.68 -22.68
CA VAL A 351 4.51 -13.68 -22.08
C VAL A 351 4.06 -15.09 -21.73
N ASN A 352 4.51 -16.11 -22.48
CA ASN A 352 4.19 -17.52 -22.25
C ASN A 352 4.89 -18.14 -21.05
N ILE A 353 5.95 -17.52 -20.53
CA ILE A 353 6.63 -17.96 -19.32
C ILE A 353 5.70 -17.72 -18.10
N PRO A 354 5.43 -18.75 -17.27
CA PRO A 354 4.66 -18.58 -16.04
C PRO A 354 5.30 -17.58 -15.08
N ALA A 355 4.49 -17.09 -14.13
CA ALA A 355 4.95 -16.41 -12.94
C ALA A 355 6.04 -17.23 -12.20
N GLU A 356 7.07 -16.54 -11.69
CA GLU A 356 8.19 -17.14 -10.91
C GLU A 356 7.78 -17.61 -9.53
#